data_AF-A0A2I1R0K6-F1
#
_entry.id   AF-A0A2I1R0K6-F1
#
_cell.length_a   1.000
_cell.length_b   1.000
_cell.length_c   1.000
_cell.angle_alpha   90.00
_cell.angle_beta   90.00
_cell.angle_gamma   90.00
#
_symmetry.space_group_name_H-M   'P 1'
#
loop_
_entity.id
_entity.type
_entity.pdbx_description
1 polymer ?
#
loop_
_entity_poly.entity_id
_entity_poly.type
_entity_poly.pdbx_seq_one_letter_code
_entity_poly.pdbx_strand_id
1 'polypeptide(L)'
;MDTGVIAILCLLVVGVFFGLLALLIGYLTDPPRPARWIPNPYPGRSPYYDPGRTWTPLVQRALLVGVATTFCLLPGLMLLGFGASANTAGRSRSRI
;
A
#
# COMPACT_ATOMS: atom_id res chain seq x y z
N MET A 1 12.57 5.68 23.51
CA MET A 1 12.38 5.65 22.04
C MET A 1 11.69 6.96 21.67
N ASP A 2 12.28 7.76 20.79
CA ASP A 2 11.75 9.09 20.47
C ASP A 2 10.37 9.00 19.80
N THR A 3 9.47 9.91 20.15
CA THR A 3 8.10 9.96 19.61
C THR A 3 8.09 10.06 18.08
N GLY A 4 9.07 10.75 17.48
CA GLY A 4 9.24 10.81 16.03
C GLY A 4 9.56 9.45 15.40
N VAL A 5 10.38 8.63 16.07
CA VAL A 5 10.71 7.27 15.60
C VAL A 5 9.47 6.38 15.65
N ILE A 6 8.66 6.49 16.70
CA ILE A 6 7.39 5.76 16.82
C ILE A 6 6.42 6.14 15.69
N ALA A 7 6.29 7.43 15.38
CA ALA A 7 5.41 7.91 14.31
C ALA A 7 5.85 7.42 12.93
N ILE A 8 7.15 7.43 12.64
CA ILE A 8 7.72 6.91 11.39
C ILE A 8 7.48 5.41 11.27
N LEU A 9 7.68 4.65 12.36
CA LEU A 9 7.42 3.21 12.38
C LEU A 9 5.93 2.92 12.17
N CYS A 10 5.02 3.65 12.81
CA CYS A 10 3.58 3.51 12.58
C CYS A 10 3.21 3.78 11.11
N LEU A 11 3.75 4.84 10.51
CA LEU A 11 3.54 5.14 9.08
C LEU A 11 4.01 4.00 8.18
N LEU A 12 5.23 3.51 8.42
CA LEU A 12 5.81 2.39 7.66
C LEU A 12 4.94 1.14 7.77
N VAL A 13 4.51 0.78 8.98
CA VAL A 13 3.66 -0.40 9.22
C VAL A 13 2.33 -0.25 8.49
N VAL A 14 1.70 0.92 8.56
CA VAL A 14 0.41 1.16 7.88
C VAL A 14 0.58 1.12 6.36
N GLY A 15 1.61 1.77 5.81
CA GLY A 15 1.90 1.75 4.38
C GLY A 15 2.18 0.33 3.86
N VAL A 16 3.01 -0.44 4.58
CA VAL A 16 3.30 -1.84 4.25
C VAL A 16 2.03 -2.69 4.34
N PHE A 17 1.21 -2.50 5.37
CA PHE A 17 -0.05 -3.23 5.54
C PHE A 17 -1.00 -3.02 4.35
N PHE A 18 -1.24 -1.77 3.95
CA PHE A 18 -2.11 -1.48 2.80
C PHE A 18 -1.49 -1.96 1.46
N GLY A 19 -0.17 -1.89 1.30
CA GLY A 19 0.51 -2.47 0.15
C GLY A 19 0.33 -3.99 0.07
N LEU A 20 0.51 -4.70 1.18
CA LEU A 20 0.28 -6.15 1.27
C LEU A 20 -1.19 -6.51 1.05
N LEU A 21 -2.13 -5.72 1.57
CA LEU A 21 -3.55 -5.91 1.33
C LEU A 21 -3.89 -5.77 -0.16
N ALA A 22 -3.35 -4.75 -0.84
CA ALA A 22 -3.52 -4.57 -2.27
C ALA A 22 -2.90 -5.73 -3.09
N LEU A 23 -1.73 -6.22 -2.66
CA LEU A 23 -1.10 -7.40 -3.25
C LEU A 23 -1.97 -8.64 -3.10
N LEU A 24 -2.53 -8.87 -1.91
CA LEU A 24 -3.40 -9.99 -1.61
C LEU A 24 -4.68 -9.95 -2.44
N ILE A 25 -5.37 -8.80 -2.48
CA ILE A 25 -6.57 -8.61 -3.30
C ILE A 25 -6.25 -8.85 -4.78
N GLY A 26 -5.14 -8.30 -5.26
CA GLY A 26 -4.71 -8.49 -6.64
C GLY A 26 -4.38 -9.96 -6.95
N TYR A 27 -3.75 -10.68 -6.02
CA TYR A 27 -3.47 -12.10 -6.17
C TYR A 27 -4.74 -12.96 -6.20
N LEU A 28 -5.71 -12.67 -5.33
CA LEU A 28 -6.99 -13.40 -5.27
C LEU A 28 -7.87 -13.14 -6.50
N THR A 29 -7.79 -11.95 -7.09
CA THR A 29 -8.60 -11.57 -8.27
C THR A 29 -7.97 -12.05 -9.58
N ASP A 30 -6.66 -11.85 -9.75
CA ASP A 30 -5.94 -12.24 -10.95
C ASP A 30 -4.60 -12.89 -10.61
N PRO A 31 -4.61 -14.18 -10.22
CA PRO A 31 -3.38 -14.86 -9.86
C PRO A 31 -2.45 -14.98 -11.09
N PRO A 32 -1.14 -14.79 -10.88
CA PRO A 32 -0.15 -14.95 -11.91
C PRO A 32 -0.12 -16.39 -12.40
N ARG A 33 -0.06 -16.54 -13.72
CA ARG A 33 -0.11 -17.83 -14.40
C ARG A 33 0.90 -17.84 -15.56
N PRO A 34 1.59 -18.96 -15.80
CA PRO A 34 2.49 -19.07 -16.93
C PRO A 34 1.71 -18.97 -18.25
N ALA A 35 2.38 -18.48 -19.30
CA ALA A 35 1.85 -18.49 -20.65
C ALA A 35 1.67 -19.94 -21.12
N ARG A 36 0.56 -20.24 -21.79
CA ARG A 36 0.26 -21.58 -22.28
C ARG A 36 -0.71 -21.58 -23.45
N TRP A 37 -0.62 -22.63 -24.26
CA TRP A 37 -1.66 -22.93 -25.23
C TRP A 37 -2.84 -23.60 -24.52
N ILE A 38 -4.04 -23.05 -24.72
CA ILE A 38 -5.27 -23.58 -24.13
C ILE A 38 -6.08 -24.27 -25.23
N PRO A 39 -6.43 -25.56 -25.06
CA PRO A 39 -7.31 -26.25 -25.99
C PRO A 39 -8.69 -25.59 -25.99
N ASN A 40 -9.25 -25.40 -27.18
CA ASN A 40 -10.55 -24.79 -27.33
C ASN A 40 -11.65 -25.81 -26.94
N PRO A 41 -12.58 -25.47 -26.03
CA PRO A 41 -13.66 -26.38 -25.65
C PRO A 41 -14.66 -26.63 -26.78
N TYR A 42 -14.67 -25.79 -27.82
CA TYR A 42 -15.56 -25.95 -28.97
C TYR A 42 -14.89 -26.80 -30.07
N PRO A 43 -15.50 -27.93 -30.46
CA PRO A 43 -14.95 -28.78 -31.52
C PRO A 43 -14.87 -28.01 -32.85
N GLY A 44 -13.72 -28.15 -33.53
CA GLY A 44 -13.45 -27.50 -34.81
C GLY A 44 -12.77 -26.12 -34.74
N ARG A 45 -12.54 -25.58 -33.53
CA ARG A 45 -11.76 -24.34 -33.37
C ARG A 45 -10.31 -24.64 -32.97
N SER A 46 -9.37 -23.85 -33.49
CA SER A 46 -7.97 -23.97 -33.11
C SER A 46 -7.78 -23.63 -31.63
N PRO A 47 -6.79 -24.25 -30.96
CA PRO A 47 -6.30 -23.78 -29.66
C PRO A 47 -5.94 -22.30 -29.72
N TYR A 48 -6.08 -21.61 -28.59
CA TYR A 48 -5.68 -20.21 -28.47
C TYR A 48 -4.51 -20.06 -27.50
N TYR A 49 -3.68 -19.06 -27.75
CA TYR A 49 -2.56 -18.74 -26.89
C TYR A 49 -3.02 -17.82 -25.76
N ASP A 50 -2.80 -18.24 -24.52
CA ASP A 50 -2.96 -17.40 -23.33
C ASP A 50 -1.58 -16.84 -22.96
N PRO A 51 -1.34 -15.52 -23.08
CA PRO A 51 -0.03 -14.91 -22.85
C PRO A 51 0.45 -14.97 -21.40
N GLY A 52 -0.36 -15.51 -20.48
CA GLY A 52 0.00 -15.61 -19.08
C GLY A 52 -0.09 -14.27 -18.37
N ARG A 53 0.12 -14.29 -17.06
CA ARG A 53 0.08 -13.12 -16.18
C ARG A 53 1.24 -13.20 -15.20
N THR A 54 1.97 -12.10 -15.07
CA THR A 54 3.14 -12.01 -14.19
C THR A 54 2.82 -11.30 -12.88
N TRP A 55 3.69 -11.45 -11.89
CA TRP A 55 3.58 -10.75 -10.60
C TRP A 55 3.88 -9.25 -10.70
N THR A 56 4.56 -8.81 -11.74
CA THR A 56 5.05 -7.43 -11.90
C THR A 56 3.97 -6.36 -11.70
N PRO A 57 2.82 -6.40 -12.40
CA PRO A 57 1.78 -5.39 -12.20
C PRO A 57 1.16 -5.42 -10.79
N LEU A 58 1.11 -6.60 -10.15
CA LEU A 58 0.59 -6.74 -8.78
C LEU A 58 1.53 -6.06 -7.78
N VAL A 59 2.82 -6.33 -7.89
CA VAL A 59 3.85 -5.73 -7.04
C VAL A 59 3.92 -4.21 -7.24
N GLN A 60 3.84 -3.73 -8.49
CA GLN A 60 3.82 -2.30 -8.78
C GLN A 60 2.62 -1.59 -8.15
N ARG A 61 1.42 -2.18 -8.25
CA ARG A 61 0.22 -1.64 -7.60
C ARG A 61 0.35 -1.64 -6.08
N ALA A 62 0.87 -2.71 -5.49
CA ALA A 62 1.09 -2.81 -4.05
C ALA A 62 2.06 -1.74 -3.54
N LEU A 63 3.17 -1.53 -4.24
CA LEU A 63 4.14 -0.47 -3.93
C LEU A 63 3.51 0.92 -4.06
N LEU A 64 2.76 1.17 -5.14
CA LEU A 64 2.05 2.43 -5.34
C LEU A 64 1.07 2.72 -4.19
N VAL A 65 0.26 1.74 -3.79
CA VAL A 65 -0.69 1.88 -2.68
C VAL A 65 0.02 2.15 -1.37
N GLY A 66 1.09 1.42 -1.05
CA GLY A 66 1.85 1.64 0.18
C GLY A 66 2.48 3.03 0.25
N VAL A 67 3.09 3.49 -0.85
CA VAL A 67 3.69 4.84 -0.94
C VAL A 67 2.62 5.92 -0.86
N ALA A 68 1.53 5.79 -1.62
CA ALA A 68 0.43 6.75 -1.61
C ALA A 68 -0.20 6.87 -0.22
N THR A 69 -0.43 5.74 0.46
CA THR A 69 -0.97 5.73 1.84
C THR A 69 -0.06 6.50 2.79
N THR A 70 1.25 6.26 2.71
CA THR A 70 2.24 6.95 3.55
C THR A 70 2.24 8.46 3.29
N PHE A 71 2.19 8.87 2.01
CA PHE A 71 2.12 10.28 1.62
C PHE A 71 0.81 10.96 2.07
N CYS A 72 -0.33 10.27 1.99
CA CYS A 72 -1.61 10.83 2.43
C CYS A 72 -1.69 11.01 3.95
N LEU A 73 -1.01 10.17 4.74
CA LEU A 73 -1.04 10.24 6.20
C LEU A 73 0.00 11.21 6.80
N LEU A 74 1.05 11.54 6.04
CA LEU A 74 2.10 12.49 6.45
C LEU A 74 1.53 13.86 6.90
N PRO A 75 0.65 14.53 6.15
CA PRO A 75 0.06 15.80 6.57
C PRO A 75 -0.74 15.71 7.88
N GLY A 76 -1.47 14.61 8.08
CA GLY A 76 -2.23 14.37 9.31
C GLY A 76 -1.32 14.25 10.54
N LEU A 77 -0.18 13.58 10.39
CA LEU A 77 0.82 13.49 11.45
C LEU A 77 1.53 14.82 11.72
N MET A 78 1.79 15.62 10.69
CA MET A 78 2.32 16.98 10.87
C MET A 78 1.36 17.87 11.65
N LEU A 79 0.06 17.80 11.35
CA LEU A 79 -0.99 18.52 12.09
C LEU A 79 -1.08 18.09 13.56
N LEU A 80 -1.02 16.78 13.83
CA LEU A 80 -1.00 16.26 15.20
C LEU A 80 0.25 16.72 15.97
N GLY A 81 1.42 16.68 15.32
CA GLY A 81 2.66 17.19 15.89
C GLY A 81 2.61 18.68 16.21
N PHE A 82 2.03 19.48 15.30
CA PHE A 82 1.83 20.91 15.51
C PHE A 82 0.86 21.19 16.68
N GLY A 83 -0.27 20.49 16.74
CA GLY A 83 -1.24 20.64 17.83
C GLY A 83 -0.67 20.25 19.20
N ALA A 84 0.16 19.20 19.26
CA ALA A 84 0.86 18.80 20.47
C ALA A 84 1.88 19.88 20.93
N SER A 85 2.61 20.47 19.99
CA SER A 85 3.55 21.56 20.26
C SER A 85 2.84 22.83 20.74
N ALA A 86 1.73 23.21 20.10
CA ALA A 86 0.93 24.37 20.45
C ALA A 86 0.35 24.27 21.88
N ASN A 87 -0.17 23.10 22.27
CA ASN A 87 -0.67 22.86 23.63
C ASN A 87 0.43 22.95 24.70
N THR A 88 1.65 22.55 24.36
CA THR A 88 2.82 22.63 25.26
C THR A 88 3.26 24.07 25.46
N ALA A 89 3.30 24.86 24.38
CA ALA A 89 3.60 26.29 24.43
C ALA A 89 2.54 27.10 25.21
N GLY A 90 1.25 26.77 25.04
CA GLY A 90 0.15 27.43 25.76
C GLY A 90 0.22 27.25 27.28
N ARG A 91 0.57 26.03 27.75
CA ARG A 91 0.75 25.77 29.19
C ARG A 91 1.94 26.50 29.79
N SER A 92 3.05 26.62 29.06
CA SER A 92 4.23 27.37 29.51
C SER A 92 3.93 28.85 29.72
N ARG A 93 3.09 29.46 28.88
CA ARG A 93 2.70 30.88 28.99
C ARG A 93 1.73 31.19 30.12
N SER A 94 0.96 30.20 30.60
CA SER A 94 0.00 30.35 31.71
C SER A 94 0.62 30.27 33.12
N ARG A 95 1.91 29.90 33.22
CA ARG A 95 2.66 29.79 34.49
C ARG A 95 3.61 30.96 34.75
N ILE A 96 3.53 32.01 33.93
CA ILE A 96 4.25 33.28 34.07
C ILE A 96 3.20 34.33 34.38
#